data_AF-A0A0F8XT82-F1
#
_entry.id   AF-A0A0F8XT82-F1
#
_cell.length_a   1.000
_cell.length_b   1.000
_cell.length_c   1.000
_cell.angle_alpha   90.00
_cell.angle_beta   90.00
_cell.angle_gamma   90.00
#
_symmetry.space_group_name_H-M   'P 1'
#
loop_
_entity.id
_entity.type
_entity.pdbx_description
1 polymer ?
#
loop_
_entity_poly.entity_id
_entity_poly.type
_entity_poly.pdbx_seq_one_letter_code
_entity_poly.pdbx_strand_id
1 'polypeptide(L)'
;ESDELNMEPMEIHCVDVDTPVLTRDLRWVRAGDVEEGDVLLGFDENPRPESAPQNPIRNIAEAHVSYTEPADVHGYVVHLSNGEKLRCTGEHQFIIEQPLYGRSWRHVSDIYNELYNRHVAGMRPKFFLPKFIETWDTRADHEAGRLAGKFDAEIILSGNDMRRRRTPLTDRMVEGLLADFPEVYREKQFGHYRVDAYLPEPYNLAFEADGEYWHNEKGRDEKRDKHLFEEFGLRVIHISEAEVNSALSFDKVPIRGGLHEVMRFIGSIRPDIALRWWELQDISTKTIMGSGKGAVEKPQIVKITREKMRVAQITTSCQTYFTAGYASHNSGRAGGIIEHAGGLLMARPSFHAEPPTQNTEDARTAEQ
;
A
#
# COMPACT_ATOMS: atom_id res chain seq x y z
N GLU A 1 -50.48 9.35 4.53
CA GLU A 1 -49.41 10.06 3.83
C GLU A 1 -48.12 9.45 4.32
N SER A 2 -47.57 8.53 3.54
CA SER A 2 -46.35 7.81 3.84
C SER A 2 -45.17 8.68 3.42
N ASP A 3 -44.27 8.95 4.36
CA ASP A 3 -42.95 9.50 4.10
C ASP A 3 -42.22 8.58 3.11
N GLU A 4 -42.32 8.90 1.82
CA GLU A 4 -41.40 8.43 0.80
C GLU A 4 -40.05 9.07 1.15
N LEU A 5 -39.28 8.36 1.97
CA LEU A 5 -37.87 8.63 2.17
C LEU A 5 -37.22 8.66 0.79
N ASN A 6 -36.87 9.86 0.33
CA ASN A 6 -35.96 10.08 -0.79
C ASN A 6 -34.63 9.39 -0.46
N MET A 7 -34.54 8.09 -0.72
CA MET A 7 -33.29 7.36 -0.70
C MET A 7 -32.55 7.71 -1.98
N GLU A 8 -31.52 8.55 -1.86
CA GLU A 8 -30.60 8.78 -2.97
C GLU A 8 -30.04 7.44 -3.46
N PRO A 9 -29.93 7.23 -4.78
CA PRO A 9 -29.41 5.99 -5.33
C PRO A 9 -28.00 5.75 -4.80
N MET A 10 -27.79 4.60 -4.16
CA MET A 10 -26.51 4.22 -3.58
C MET A 10 -25.45 4.16 -4.69
N GLU A 11 -24.38 4.95 -4.57
CA GLU A 11 -23.28 4.97 -5.55
C GLU A 11 -22.43 3.70 -5.40
N ILE A 12 -22.50 2.83 -6.40
CA ILE A 12 -21.70 1.60 -6.42
C ILE A 12 -20.51 1.80 -7.36
N HIS A 13 -19.30 1.88 -6.78
CA HIS A 13 -18.05 2.02 -7.51
C HIS A 13 -17.43 0.64 -7.74
N CYS A 14 -17.62 0.06 -8.92
CA CYS A 14 -17.09 -1.26 -9.25
C CYS A 14 -16.23 -1.24 -10.52
N VAL A 15 -15.31 -2.19 -10.59
CA VAL A 15 -14.54 -2.51 -11.81
C VAL A 15 -14.91 -3.89 -12.31
N ASP A 16 -14.69 -4.17 -13.59
CA ASP A 16 -14.91 -5.50 -14.18
C ASP A 16 -14.08 -6.57 -13.45
N VAL A 17 -14.64 -7.76 -13.27
CA VAL A 17 -14.02 -8.86 -12.52
C VAL A 17 -12.66 -9.26 -13.07
N ASP A 18 -12.40 -9.06 -14.37
CA ASP A 18 -11.11 -9.38 -15.00
C ASP A 18 -10.07 -8.26 -14.83
N THR A 19 -10.47 -7.10 -14.29
CA THR A 19 -9.57 -5.97 -14.11
C THR A 19 -8.50 -6.33 -13.08
N PRO A 20 -7.20 -6.23 -13.41
CA PRO A 20 -6.15 -6.54 -12.46
C PRO A 20 -6.09 -5.48 -11.36
N VAL A 21 -5.99 -5.90 -10.10
CA VAL A 21 -5.75 -5.07 -8.92
C VAL A 21 -4.42 -5.43 -8.27
N LEU A 22 -3.75 -4.45 -7.69
CA LEU A 22 -2.44 -4.65 -7.09
C LEU A 22 -2.56 -5.01 -5.61
N THR A 23 -2.09 -6.20 -5.23
CA THR A 23 -2.00 -6.62 -3.84
C THR A 23 -0.83 -5.97 -3.11
N ARG A 24 -0.87 -5.98 -1.77
CA ARG A 24 0.24 -5.52 -0.91
C ARG A 24 1.54 -6.26 -1.17
N ASP A 25 1.47 -7.53 -1.60
CA ASP A 25 2.61 -8.37 -1.95
C ASP A 25 3.04 -8.27 -3.44
N LEU A 26 2.60 -7.20 -4.11
CA LEU A 26 3.02 -6.81 -5.47
C LEU A 26 2.63 -7.79 -6.58
N ARG A 27 1.53 -8.54 -6.38
CA ARG A 27 0.88 -9.33 -7.44
C ARG A 27 -0.28 -8.56 -8.04
N TRP A 28 -0.43 -8.70 -9.35
CA TRP A 28 -1.65 -8.30 -10.04
C TRP A 28 -2.62 -9.48 -10.04
N VAL A 29 -3.71 -9.37 -9.30
CA VAL A 29 -4.78 -10.39 -9.23
C VAL A 29 -6.05 -9.85 -9.88
N ARG A 30 -6.93 -10.71 -10.39
CA ARG A 30 -8.20 -10.25 -10.96
C ARG A 30 -9.08 -9.69 -9.85
N ALA A 31 -9.80 -8.59 -10.11
CA ALA A 31 -10.67 -7.96 -9.12
C ALA A 31 -11.75 -8.93 -8.59
N GLY A 32 -12.24 -9.85 -9.42
CA GLY A 32 -13.21 -10.87 -9.01
C GLY A 32 -12.64 -12.00 -8.15
N ASP A 33 -11.31 -12.10 -8.01
CA ASP A 33 -10.62 -13.09 -7.20
C ASP A 33 -10.17 -12.49 -5.84
N VAL A 34 -10.55 -11.25 -5.53
CA VAL A 34 -10.25 -10.56 -4.26
C VAL A 34 -11.25 -10.99 -3.19
N GLU A 35 -10.74 -11.37 -2.03
CA GLU A 35 -11.52 -11.85 -0.88
C GLU A 35 -11.48 -10.88 0.30
N GLU A 36 -12.45 -10.98 1.22
CA GLU A 36 -12.42 -10.24 2.48
C GLU A 36 -11.19 -10.64 3.31
N GLY A 37 -10.49 -9.64 3.86
CA GLY A 37 -9.23 -9.85 4.58
C GLY A 37 -7.98 -9.72 3.71
N ASP A 38 -8.11 -9.72 2.38
CA ASP A 38 -7.00 -9.37 1.50
C ASP A 38 -6.48 -7.95 1.76
N VAL A 39 -5.19 -7.75 1.52
CA VAL A 39 -4.56 -6.43 1.62
C VAL A 39 -4.12 -6.00 0.23
N LEU A 40 -4.73 -4.92 -0.26
CA LEU A 40 -4.38 -4.29 -1.53
C LEU A 40 -3.41 -3.13 -1.32
N LEU A 41 -2.72 -2.75 -2.39
CA LEU A 41 -1.96 -1.51 -2.41
C LEU A 41 -2.92 -0.36 -2.75
N GLY A 42 -3.10 0.54 -1.78
CA GLY A 42 -3.89 1.75 -1.92
C GLY A 42 -3.07 3.01 -1.66
N PHE A 43 -3.77 4.10 -1.41
CA PHE A 43 -3.16 5.40 -1.14
C PHE A 43 -4.11 6.32 -0.37
N ASP A 44 -3.58 7.40 0.22
CA ASP A 44 -4.42 8.37 0.91
C ASP A 44 -5.40 9.01 -0.07
N GLU A 45 -6.71 8.90 0.20
CA GLU A 45 -7.76 9.50 -0.62
C GLU A 45 -7.53 11.00 -0.81
N ASN A 46 -7.25 11.67 0.32
CA ASN A 46 -6.95 13.09 0.38
C ASN A 46 -5.45 13.32 0.17
N PRO A 47 -5.09 14.33 -0.65
CA PRO A 47 -3.69 14.70 -0.75
C PRO A 47 -3.17 15.32 0.53
N ARG A 48 -1.84 15.29 0.70
CA ARG A 48 -1.19 15.93 1.84
C ARG A 48 -1.52 17.42 1.87
N PRO A 49 -1.76 18.03 3.06
CA PRO A 49 -2.11 19.45 3.17
C PRO A 49 -1.10 20.40 2.52
N GLU A 50 0.18 20.02 2.50
CA GLU A 50 1.27 20.78 1.88
C GLU A 50 1.36 20.67 0.35
N SER A 51 0.49 19.86 -0.28
CA SER A 51 0.52 19.65 -1.73
C SER A 51 0.01 20.86 -2.50
N ALA A 52 0.67 21.18 -3.62
CA ALA A 52 0.14 22.17 -4.54
C ALA A 52 -1.20 21.70 -5.15
N PRO A 53 -2.22 22.57 -5.30
CA PRO A 53 -3.52 22.18 -5.86
C PRO A 53 -3.44 21.51 -7.24
N GLN A 54 -2.47 21.92 -8.07
CA GLN A 54 -2.29 21.36 -9.40
C GLN A 54 -1.54 20.02 -9.40
N ASN A 55 -0.89 19.66 -8.30
CA ASN A 55 -0.10 18.42 -8.18
C ASN A 55 -0.29 17.78 -6.79
N PRO A 56 -1.50 17.26 -6.50
CA PRO A 56 -1.85 16.69 -5.20
C PRO A 56 -1.02 15.43 -4.91
N ILE A 57 -0.17 15.47 -3.87
CA ILE A 57 0.68 14.36 -3.45
C ILE A 57 -0.11 13.48 -2.48
N ARG A 58 -0.11 12.16 -2.70
CA ARG A 58 -0.75 11.16 -1.84
C ARG A 58 0.27 10.12 -1.42
N ASN A 59 0.16 9.63 -0.19
CA ASN A 59 0.98 8.51 0.26
C ASN A 59 0.38 7.20 -0.18
N ILE A 60 1.21 6.20 -0.31
CA ILE A 60 0.77 4.81 -0.46
C ILE A 60 0.24 4.35 0.89
N ALA A 61 -0.78 3.50 0.90
CA ALA A 61 -1.38 2.96 2.10
C ALA A 61 -1.74 1.48 1.92
N GLU A 62 -1.89 0.77 3.03
CA GLU A 62 -2.50 -0.56 3.03
C GLU A 62 -4.03 -0.42 2.93
N ALA A 63 -4.59 -1.09 1.93
CA ALA A 63 -6.01 -1.08 1.64
C ALA A 63 -6.59 -2.44 2.04
N HIS A 64 -7.00 -2.57 3.29
CA HIS A 64 -7.61 -3.81 3.80
C HIS A 64 -9.01 -3.97 3.24
N VAL A 65 -9.27 -5.09 2.58
CA VAL A 65 -10.56 -5.40 1.98
C VAL A 65 -11.53 -5.82 3.09
N SER A 66 -12.58 -5.03 3.28
CA SER A 66 -13.63 -5.29 4.27
C SER A 66 -14.89 -5.90 3.67
N TYR A 67 -15.03 -5.84 2.35
CA TYR A 67 -16.18 -6.38 1.63
C TYR A 67 -15.85 -6.59 0.16
N THR A 68 -16.36 -7.68 -0.42
CA THR A 68 -16.25 -7.99 -1.85
C THR A 68 -17.46 -8.76 -2.34
N GLU A 69 -18.06 -8.33 -3.46
CA GLU A 69 -19.18 -9.03 -4.07
C GLU A 69 -19.22 -8.85 -5.60
N PRO A 70 -19.42 -9.93 -6.38
CA PRO A 70 -19.63 -9.80 -7.80
C PRO A 70 -21.08 -9.39 -8.13
N ALA A 71 -21.26 -8.47 -9.07
CA ALA A 71 -22.57 -8.06 -9.56
C ALA A 71 -22.61 -7.96 -11.10
N ASP A 72 -23.75 -8.27 -11.71
CA ASP A 72 -23.98 -8.04 -13.15
C ASP A 72 -24.65 -6.68 -13.36
N VAL A 73 -23.99 -5.79 -14.08
CA VAL A 73 -24.42 -4.39 -14.24
C VAL A 73 -24.30 -3.90 -15.68
N HIS A 74 -24.99 -2.79 -15.95
CA HIS A 74 -24.72 -1.97 -17.13
C HIS A 74 -23.59 -0.98 -16.79
N GLY A 75 -22.38 -1.30 -17.24
CA GLY A 75 -21.19 -0.49 -17.03
C GLY A 75 -20.78 0.32 -18.25
N TYR A 76 -19.56 0.85 -18.16
CA TYR A 76 -18.89 1.66 -19.15
C TYR A 76 -17.54 1.05 -19.49
N VAL A 77 -17.16 1.15 -20.76
CA VAL A 77 -15.84 0.80 -21.27
C VAL A 77 -15.15 2.09 -21.70
N VAL A 78 -14.08 2.43 -20.99
CA VAL A 78 -13.22 3.59 -21.23
C VAL A 78 -12.10 3.16 -22.16
N HIS A 79 -12.07 3.69 -23.38
CA HIS A 79 -11.04 3.41 -24.39
C HIS A 79 -9.94 4.46 -24.32
N LEU A 80 -8.72 4.01 -24.10
CA LEU A 80 -7.54 4.85 -23.90
C LEU A 80 -6.69 4.94 -25.18
N SER A 81 -5.94 6.02 -25.34
CA SER A 81 -5.12 6.27 -26.54
C SER A 81 -3.96 5.30 -26.72
N ASN A 82 -3.56 4.60 -25.65
CA ASN A 82 -2.55 3.55 -25.66
C ASN A 82 -3.12 2.17 -26.03
N GLY A 83 -4.42 2.07 -26.32
CA GLY A 83 -5.10 0.83 -26.70
C GLY A 83 -5.71 0.06 -25.53
N GLU A 84 -5.41 0.45 -24.29
CA GLU A 84 -6.00 -0.16 -23.10
C GLU A 84 -7.50 0.17 -22.98
N LYS A 85 -8.21 -0.72 -22.28
CA LYS A 85 -9.64 -0.58 -22.01
C LYS A 85 -9.89 -0.81 -20.53
N LEU A 86 -10.57 0.12 -19.88
CA LEU A 86 -11.03 -0.04 -18.51
C LEU A 86 -12.54 -0.23 -18.50
N ARG A 87 -13.01 -1.23 -17.76
CA ARG A 87 -14.42 -1.63 -17.69
C ARG A 87 -14.88 -1.43 -16.24
N CYS A 88 -15.91 -0.61 -16.02
CA CYS A 88 -16.31 -0.18 -14.67
C CYS A 88 -17.75 0.37 -14.66
N THR A 89 -18.32 0.61 -13.47
CA THR A 89 -19.62 1.29 -13.33
C THR A 89 -19.52 2.78 -13.65
N GLY A 90 -20.67 3.43 -13.87
CA GLY A 90 -20.72 4.87 -14.12
C GLY A 90 -20.24 5.70 -12.95
N GLU A 91 -20.59 5.27 -11.73
CA GLU A 91 -20.18 5.96 -10.51
C GLU A 91 -18.71 5.74 -10.19
N HIS A 92 -18.05 4.72 -10.74
CA HIS A 92 -16.63 4.47 -10.46
C HIS A 92 -15.78 5.71 -10.77
N GLN A 93 -14.93 6.10 -9.82
CA GLN A 93 -14.11 7.29 -9.94
C GLN A 93 -12.66 6.93 -10.22
N PHE A 94 -12.05 7.70 -11.12
CA PHE A 94 -10.61 7.69 -11.33
C PHE A 94 -10.02 9.08 -11.10
N ILE A 95 -8.74 9.13 -10.72
CA ILE A 95 -7.98 10.37 -10.81
C ILE A 95 -7.72 10.66 -12.28
N ILE A 96 -8.34 11.71 -12.81
CA ILE A 96 -8.07 12.20 -14.15
C ILE A 96 -7.16 13.44 -14.09
N GLU A 97 -6.46 13.74 -15.17
CA GLU A 97 -5.71 14.98 -15.37
C GLU A 97 -6.34 15.79 -16.51
N GLN A 98 -6.61 17.07 -16.23
CA GLN A 98 -7.08 18.05 -17.22
C GLN A 98 -6.10 19.22 -17.30
N PRO A 99 -5.73 19.70 -18.51
CA PRO A 99 -4.67 20.72 -18.66
C PRO A 99 -4.87 22.02 -17.88
N LEU A 100 -6.11 22.43 -17.59
CA LEU A 100 -6.42 23.69 -16.88
C LEU A 100 -6.84 23.47 -15.42
N TYR A 101 -7.28 22.27 -15.05
CA TYR A 101 -7.88 21.99 -13.74
C TYR A 101 -7.01 21.07 -12.87
N GLY A 102 -5.90 20.56 -13.41
CA GLY A 102 -5.02 19.66 -12.68
C GLY A 102 -5.64 18.27 -12.53
N ARG A 103 -5.38 17.63 -11.39
CA ARG A 103 -5.85 16.27 -11.10
C ARG A 103 -7.02 16.26 -10.12
N SER A 104 -8.06 15.53 -10.46
CA SER A 104 -9.25 15.38 -9.62
C SER A 104 -9.92 14.03 -9.82
N TRP A 105 -10.68 13.61 -8.81
CA TRP A 105 -11.61 12.49 -8.90
C TRP A 105 -12.77 12.85 -9.82
N ARG A 106 -13.14 11.94 -10.73
CA ARG A 106 -14.30 12.09 -11.61
C ARG A 106 -14.99 10.76 -11.82
N HIS A 107 -16.32 10.77 -11.74
CA HIS A 107 -17.14 9.64 -12.14
C HIS A 107 -17.03 9.39 -13.64
N VAL A 108 -17.04 8.14 -14.05
CA VAL A 108 -16.99 7.74 -15.46
C VAL A 108 -18.22 8.21 -16.23
N SER A 109 -19.39 8.23 -15.57
CA SER A 109 -20.66 8.77 -16.10
C SER A 109 -20.54 10.25 -16.48
N ASP A 110 -19.92 11.06 -15.63
CA ASP A 110 -19.68 12.49 -15.89
C ASP A 110 -18.75 12.70 -17.09
N ILE A 111 -17.67 11.92 -17.16
CA ILE A 111 -16.72 11.99 -18.28
C ILE A 111 -17.45 11.61 -19.57
N TYR A 112 -18.26 10.55 -19.55
CA TYR A 112 -19.07 10.13 -20.70
C TYR A 112 -19.99 11.25 -21.20
N ASN A 113 -20.72 11.90 -20.29
CA ASN A 113 -21.62 12.99 -20.62
C ASN A 113 -20.86 14.22 -21.17
N GLU A 114 -19.73 14.58 -20.56
CA GLU A 114 -18.93 15.72 -21.02
C GLU A 114 -18.27 15.45 -22.38
N LEU A 115 -17.79 14.21 -22.63
CA LEU A 115 -17.27 13.80 -23.93
C LEU A 115 -18.33 13.92 -25.03
N TYR A 116 -19.56 13.49 -24.74
CA TYR A 116 -20.69 13.61 -25.67
C TYR A 116 -20.98 15.09 -25.99
N ASN A 117 -21.12 15.94 -24.96
CA ASN A 117 -21.40 17.36 -25.13
C ASN A 117 -20.29 18.09 -25.92
N ARG A 118 -19.02 17.76 -25.64
CA ARG A 118 -17.88 18.30 -26.39
C ARG A 118 -17.88 17.87 -27.84
N HIS A 119 -18.21 16.60 -28.12
CA HIS A 119 -18.30 16.09 -29.49
C HIS A 119 -19.37 16.84 -30.28
N VAL A 120 -20.57 17.03 -29.71
CA VAL A 120 -21.66 17.83 -30.30
C VAL A 120 -21.23 19.27 -30.55
N ALA A 121 -20.44 19.85 -29.65
CA ALA A 121 -19.90 21.21 -29.79
C ALA A 121 -18.64 21.31 -30.69
N GLY A 122 -18.18 20.22 -31.32
CA GLY A 122 -16.97 20.21 -32.16
C GLY A 122 -15.66 20.44 -31.39
N MET A 123 -15.67 20.29 -30.07
CA MET A 123 -14.50 20.49 -29.21
C MET A 123 -13.74 19.18 -29.00
N ARG A 124 -12.40 19.25 -29.00
CA ARG A 124 -11.57 18.07 -28.69
C ARG A 124 -11.59 17.75 -27.18
N PRO A 125 -11.69 16.47 -26.80
CA PRO A 125 -11.62 16.05 -25.40
C PRO A 125 -10.21 16.23 -24.85
N LYS A 126 -10.10 16.57 -23.56
CA LYS A 126 -8.81 16.80 -22.88
C LYS A 126 -8.78 16.12 -21.51
N PHE A 127 -9.20 14.85 -21.49
CA PHE A 127 -9.13 14.01 -20.30
C PHE A 127 -7.97 13.03 -20.46
N PHE A 128 -7.05 13.07 -19.51
CA PHE A 128 -5.96 12.12 -19.44
C PHE A 128 -6.14 11.27 -18.19
N LEU A 129 -5.80 10.00 -18.28
CA LEU A 129 -5.87 9.06 -17.17
C LEU A 129 -4.44 8.70 -16.77
N PRO A 130 -3.88 9.30 -15.72
CA PRO A 130 -2.49 9.05 -15.33
C PRO A 130 -2.34 7.61 -14.80
N LYS A 131 -1.43 6.83 -15.40
CA LYS A 131 -1.05 5.49 -14.97
C LYS A 131 0.12 5.59 -13.99
N PHE A 132 -0.10 5.27 -12.73
CA PHE A 132 0.89 5.46 -11.66
C PHE A 132 1.85 4.27 -11.52
N ILE A 133 1.38 3.07 -11.85
CA ILE A 133 2.13 1.83 -11.71
C ILE A 133 1.99 1.04 -13.01
N GLU A 134 3.09 0.51 -13.54
CA GLU A 134 3.01 -0.42 -14.67
C GLU A 134 2.44 -1.76 -14.20
N THR A 135 1.72 -2.45 -15.06
CA THR A 135 1.29 -3.83 -14.80
C THR A 135 2.41 -4.79 -15.20
N TRP A 136 2.58 -5.88 -14.45
CA TRP A 136 3.58 -6.91 -14.74
C TRP A 136 3.03 -8.31 -14.48
N ASP A 137 3.57 -9.27 -15.21
CA ASP A 137 3.36 -10.69 -14.93
C ASP A 137 4.45 -11.20 -13.99
N THR A 138 4.07 -12.10 -13.08
CA THR A 138 5.05 -12.86 -12.30
C THR A 138 5.74 -13.86 -13.22
N ARG A 139 7.07 -13.77 -13.31
CA ARG A 139 7.88 -14.65 -14.13
C ARG A 139 8.22 -15.92 -13.36
N ALA A 140 7.81 -17.06 -13.91
CA ALA A 140 8.13 -18.40 -13.38
C ALA A 140 9.17 -19.14 -14.24
N ASP A 141 9.93 -18.41 -15.06
CA ASP A 141 10.97 -18.99 -15.91
C ASP A 141 12.32 -19.14 -15.20
N HIS A 142 13.17 -20.03 -15.73
CA HIS A 142 14.48 -20.33 -15.15
C HIS A 142 15.39 -19.09 -15.03
N GLU A 143 15.27 -18.12 -15.93
CA GLU A 143 16.07 -16.89 -15.86
C GLU A 143 15.63 -16.01 -14.69
N ALA A 144 14.32 -15.85 -14.48
CA ALA A 144 13.76 -15.16 -13.34
C ALA A 144 14.18 -15.84 -12.03
N GLY A 145 14.09 -17.18 -11.94
CA GLY A 145 14.56 -17.93 -10.78
C GLY A 145 16.05 -17.76 -10.50
N ARG A 146 16.89 -17.78 -11.56
CA ARG A 146 18.33 -17.51 -11.44
C ARG A 146 18.60 -16.08 -10.97
N LEU A 147 17.84 -15.10 -11.47
CA LEU A 147 17.98 -13.71 -11.09
C LEU A 147 17.54 -13.46 -9.64
N ALA A 148 16.42 -14.05 -9.23
CA ALA A 148 15.94 -14.04 -7.85
C ALA A 148 17.00 -14.62 -6.91
N GLY A 149 17.51 -15.83 -7.19
CA GLY A 149 18.54 -16.46 -6.37
C GLY A 149 19.85 -15.68 -6.28
N LYS A 150 20.23 -14.93 -7.34
CA LYS A 150 21.36 -14.00 -7.27
C LYS A 150 21.07 -12.81 -6.37
N PHE A 151 19.87 -12.24 -6.47
CA PHE A 151 19.45 -11.14 -5.61
C PHE A 151 19.39 -11.57 -4.14
N ASP A 152 18.84 -12.74 -3.86
CA ASP A 152 18.76 -13.30 -2.51
C ASP A 152 20.14 -13.67 -1.95
N ALA A 153 21.13 -14.01 -2.79
CA ALA A 153 22.48 -14.29 -2.33
C ALA A 153 23.32 -13.03 -2.08
N GLU A 154 23.08 -11.94 -2.82
CA GLU A 154 24.06 -10.86 -2.96
C GLU A 154 23.54 -9.44 -2.68
N ILE A 155 22.23 -9.20 -2.46
CA ILE A 155 21.68 -7.83 -2.57
C ILE A 155 20.75 -7.43 -1.42
N ILE A 156 21.10 -6.33 -0.75
CA ILE A 156 20.17 -5.49 0.02
C ILE A 156 19.55 -4.47 -0.94
N LEU A 157 18.22 -4.51 -1.14
CA LEU A 157 17.51 -3.51 -1.93
C LEU A 157 17.56 -2.14 -1.23
N SER A 158 18.05 -1.13 -1.95
CA SER A 158 17.94 0.26 -1.51
C SER A 158 17.15 1.08 -2.52
N GLY A 159 15.94 1.52 -2.14
CA GLY A 159 15.24 2.57 -2.86
C GLY A 159 16.07 3.86 -2.86
N ASN A 160 15.98 4.63 -3.95
CA ASN A 160 16.77 5.85 -4.23
C ASN A 160 16.55 7.03 -3.25
N ASP A 161 15.98 6.76 -2.07
CA ASP A 161 15.55 7.74 -1.07
C ASP A 161 16.49 7.82 0.15
N MET A 162 17.62 7.10 0.15
CA MET A 162 18.71 7.38 1.08
C MET A 162 19.51 8.62 0.66
N ARG A 163 18.82 9.76 0.56
CA ARG A 163 19.50 11.05 0.74
C ARG A 163 19.96 11.12 2.20
N ARG A 164 21.22 10.73 2.44
CA ARG A 164 22.06 11.22 3.55
C ARG A 164 21.39 11.32 4.92
N ARG A 165 20.71 10.28 5.39
CA ARG A 165 20.64 10.01 6.83
C ARG A 165 21.47 8.76 7.04
N ARG A 166 22.67 8.92 7.62
CA ARG A 166 23.40 7.78 8.18
C ARG A 166 22.43 7.11 9.15
N THR A 167 21.90 5.95 8.80
CA THR A 167 21.22 5.11 9.79
C THR A 167 22.25 4.80 10.88
N PRO A 168 21.90 4.96 12.17
CA PRO A 168 22.74 4.56 13.29
C PRO A 168 23.34 3.16 13.06
N LEU A 169 24.58 2.94 13.48
CA LEU A 169 25.29 1.68 13.28
C LEU A 169 24.49 0.47 13.79
N THR A 170 23.79 0.65 14.90
CA THR A 170 22.86 -0.33 15.50
C THR A 170 21.75 -0.76 14.55
N ASP A 171 21.13 0.17 13.82
CA ASP A 171 20.05 -0.18 12.87
C ASP A 171 20.60 -1.04 11.74
N ARG A 172 21.81 -0.75 11.27
CA ARG A 172 22.46 -1.54 10.22
C ARG A 172 22.81 -2.94 10.69
N MET A 173 23.27 -3.08 11.93
CA MET A 173 23.53 -4.39 12.53
C MET A 173 22.22 -5.20 12.67
N VAL A 174 21.15 -4.59 13.19
CA VAL A 174 19.88 -5.29 13.42
C VAL A 174 19.16 -5.65 12.12
N GLU A 175 19.01 -4.69 11.22
CA GLU A 175 18.23 -4.85 9.98
C GLU A 175 19.01 -5.54 8.86
N GLY A 176 20.33 -5.62 9.00
CA GLY A 176 21.21 -6.26 8.04
C GLY A 176 21.75 -7.59 8.56
N LEU A 177 22.63 -7.54 9.57
CA LEU A 177 23.36 -8.72 10.02
C LEU A 177 22.49 -9.69 10.83
N LEU A 178 21.53 -9.17 11.60
CA LEU A 178 20.68 -9.97 12.48
C LEU A 178 19.28 -10.23 11.89
N ALA A 179 19.03 -9.86 10.63
CA ALA A 179 17.72 -9.94 10.00
C ALA A 179 17.17 -11.38 9.86
N ASP A 180 18.06 -12.37 9.80
CA ASP A 180 17.69 -13.78 9.67
C ASP A 180 17.27 -14.43 11.00
N PHE A 181 17.46 -13.74 12.13
CA PHE A 181 17.03 -14.25 13.42
C PHE A 181 15.54 -13.96 13.65
N PRO A 182 14.77 -14.93 14.18
CA PRO A 182 13.33 -14.81 14.32
C PRO A 182 12.92 -13.73 15.32
N GLU A 183 13.79 -13.41 16.28
CA GLU A 183 13.52 -12.44 17.32
C GLU A 183 14.81 -11.70 17.69
N VAL A 184 14.76 -10.36 17.63
CA VAL A 184 15.87 -9.47 17.97
C VAL A 184 15.34 -8.31 18.80
N TYR A 185 15.83 -8.15 20.03
CA TYR A 185 15.48 -7.03 20.90
C TYR A 185 16.50 -5.91 20.76
N ARG A 186 16.04 -4.70 20.41
CA ARG A 186 16.89 -3.50 20.37
C ARG A 186 17.05 -2.91 21.78
N GLU A 187 18.24 -2.37 22.07
CA GLU A 187 18.54 -1.63 23.30
C GLU A 187 18.11 -2.34 24.60
N LYS A 188 18.31 -3.66 24.68
CA LYS A 188 17.84 -4.47 25.81
C LYS A 188 18.63 -4.16 27.09
N GLN A 189 17.91 -3.92 28.18
CA GLN A 189 18.51 -3.66 29.49
C GLN A 189 18.68 -4.94 30.32
N PHE A 190 19.87 -5.11 30.91
CA PHE A 190 20.25 -6.18 31.85
C PHE A 190 20.91 -5.56 33.08
N GLY A 191 20.16 -5.49 34.18
CA GLY A 191 20.58 -4.76 35.37
C GLY A 191 20.81 -3.28 35.07
N HIS A 192 22.01 -2.78 35.32
CA HIS A 192 22.41 -1.39 35.03
C HIS A 192 23.03 -1.21 33.64
N TYR A 193 23.23 -2.30 32.90
CA TYR A 193 23.81 -2.27 31.55
C TYR A 193 22.73 -2.39 30.49
N ARG A 194 23.00 -1.82 29.32
CA ARG A 194 22.13 -1.86 28.14
C ARG A 194 22.96 -2.27 26.95
N VAL A 195 22.45 -3.22 26.17
CA VAL A 195 23.11 -3.75 24.97
C VAL A 195 22.36 -3.32 23.72
N ASP A 196 23.06 -3.09 22.62
CA ASP A 196 22.48 -2.53 21.39
C ASP A 196 21.48 -3.49 20.72
N ALA A 197 21.81 -4.78 20.68
CA ALA A 197 20.88 -5.82 20.27
C ALA A 197 21.02 -7.09 21.12
N TYR A 198 19.92 -7.82 21.30
CA TYR A 198 19.87 -9.06 22.06
C TYR A 198 19.07 -10.12 21.32
N LEU A 199 19.67 -11.30 21.15
CA LEU A 199 19.03 -12.51 20.68
C LEU A 199 18.64 -13.38 21.89
N PRO A 200 17.33 -13.65 22.09
CA PRO A 200 16.87 -14.47 23.20
C PRO A 200 17.30 -15.94 23.07
N GLU A 201 16.88 -16.77 24.03
CA GLU A 201 17.03 -18.22 23.91
C GLU A 201 16.48 -18.72 22.55
N PRO A 202 17.15 -19.70 21.92
CA PRO A 202 18.24 -20.54 22.45
C PRO A 202 19.65 -19.93 22.29
N TYR A 203 19.79 -18.75 21.69
CA TYR A 203 21.10 -18.15 21.41
C TYR A 203 21.70 -17.49 22.65
N ASN A 204 20.89 -16.69 23.36
CA ASN A 204 21.28 -15.89 24.52
C ASN A 204 22.54 -15.04 24.27
N LEU A 205 22.55 -14.29 23.16
CA LEU A 205 23.67 -13.47 22.70
C LEU A 205 23.32 -11.99 22.75
N ALA A 206 24.22 -11.17 23.27
CA ALA A 206 24.15 -9.72 23.19
C ALA A 206 25.13 -9.20 22.13
N PHE A 207 24.78 -8.11 21.46
CA PHE A 207 25.59 -7.46 20.45
C PHE A 207 25.78 -5.98 20.80
N GLU A 208 26.98 -5.49 20.57
CA GLU A 208 27.38 -4.09 20.75
C GLU A 208 27.95 -3.58 19.43
N ALA A 209 27.38 -2.47 18.97
CA ALA A 209 27.73 -1.80 17.73
C ALA A 209 28.82 -0.75 18.01
N ASP A 210 30.06 -1.17 17.86
CA ASP A 210 31.23 -0.40 18.22
C ASP A 210 31.63 0.56 17.09
N GLY A 211 31.32 1.85 17.26
CA GLY A 211 31.73 2.88 16.31
C GLY A 211 33.25 3.18 16.40
N GLU A 212 33.89 3.47 15.27
CA GLU A 212 35.35 3.72 15.17
C GLU A 212 35.86 4.84 16.12
N TYR A 213 34.97 5.71 16.60
CA TYR A 213 35.29 6.83 17.47
C TYR A 213 35.27 6.54 18.99
N TRP A 214 34.79 5.37 19.44
CA TRP A 214 34.48 5.13 20.87
C TRP A 214 35.52 4.30 21.65
N HIS A 215 36.64 3.93 21.06
CA HIS A 215 37.61 3.01 21.69
C HIS A 215 38.79 3.70 22.36
N ASN A 216 38.59 4.27 23.56
CA ASN A 216 39.73 4.68 24.40
C ASN A 216 39.75 4.05 25.81
N GLU A 217 38.76 3.25 26.21
CA GLU A 217 38.68 2.67 27.56
C GLU A 217 38.39 1.15 27.59
N LYS A 218 39.25 0.33 26.97
CA LYS A 218 39.11 -1.14 26.92
C LYS A 218 38.83 -1.83 28.26
N GLY A 219 39.35 -1.30 29.37
CA GLY A 219 39.17 -1.90 30.70
C GLY A 219 37.77 -1.72 31.33
N ARG A 220 36.92 -0.85 30.77
CA ARG A 220 35.54 -0.67 31.24
C ARG A 220 34.62 -1.71 30.60
N ASP A 221 34.81 -1.97 29.31
CA ASP A 221 34.00 -2.93 28.54
C ASP A 221 34.25 -4.36 29.04
N GLU A 222 35.50 -4.75 29.31
CA GLU A 222 35.82 -6.07 29.88
C GLU A 222 35.11 -6.34 31.23
N LYS A 223 34.96 -5.32 32.07
CA LYS A 223 34.24 -5.46 33.36
C LYS A 223 32.74 -5.58 33.15
N ARG A 224 32.19 -4.82 32.21
CA ARG A 224 30.78 -4.89 31.82
C ARG A 224 30.45 -6.28 31.29
N ASP A 225 31.23 -6.77 30.34
CA ASP A 225 30.94 -8.04 29.65
C ASP A 225 31.09 -9.22 30.62
N LYS A 226 32.09 -9.15 31.50
CA LYS A 226 32.23 -10.13 32.58
C LYS A 226 31.00 -10.15 33.50
N HIS A 227 30.48 -8.99 33.89
CA HIS A 227 29.27 -8.93 34.71
C HIS A 227 28.04 -9.45 33.98
N LEU A 228 27.86 -9.10 32.70
CA LEU A 228 26.77 -9.61 31.86
C LEU A 228 26.82 -11.14 31.74
N PHE A 229 28.01 -11.69 31.62
CA PHE A 229 28.21 -13.14 31.57
C PHE A 229 27.95 -13.82 32.92
N GLU A 230 28.53 -13.30 34.01
CA GLU A 230 28.43 -13.94 35.34
C GLU A 230 27.01 -13.89 35.93
N GLU A 231 26.29 -12.77 35.77
CA GLU A 231 24.96 -12.59 36.35
C GLU A 231 23.82 -13.07 35.45
N PHE A 232 23.97 -12.94 34.13
CA PHE A 232 22.88 -13.19 33.18
C PHE A 232 23.21 -14.28 32.15
N GLY A 233 24.40 -14.88 32.20
CA GLY A 233 24.83 -15.89 31.23
C GLY A 233 24.99 -15.35 29.81
N LEU A 234 25.07 -14.03 29.63
CA LEU A 234 25.11 -13.36 28.34
C LEU A 234 26.52 -13.31 27.78
N ARG A 235 26.71 -13.79 26.56
CA ARG A 235 27.92 -13.54 25.79
C ARG A 235 27.73 -12.29 24.95
N VAL A 236 28.63 -11.33 25.11
CA VAL A 236 28.62 -10.07 24.36
C VAL A 236 29.53 -10.21 23.14
N ILE A 237 28.99 -9.90 21.96
CA ILE A 237 29.71 -9.85 20.69
C ILE A 237 29.85 -8.39 20.29
N HIS A 238 31.08 -7.92 20.24
CA HIS A 238 31.41 -6.60 19.75
C HIS A 238 31.62 -6.64 18.24
N ILE A 239 30.89 -5.80 17.51
CA ILE A 239 31.01 -5.70 16.05
C ILE A 239 31.38 -4.27 15.72
N SER A 240 32.55 -4.09 15.14
CA SER A 240 33.03 -2.78 14.71
C SER A 240 32.21 -2.23 13.55
N GLU A 241 32.19 -0.91 13.38
CA GLU A 241 31.59 -0.28 12.19
C GLU A 241 32.18 -0.84 10.89
N ALA A 242 33.48 -1.13 10.85
CA ALA A 242 34.13 -1.76 9.69
C ALA A 242 33.61 -3.17 9.42
N GLU A 243 33.36 -3.98 10.45
CA GLU A 243 32.79 -5.33 10.33
C GLU A 243 31.31 -5.30 9.95
N VAL A 244 30.51 -4.39 10.52
CA VAL A 244 29.13 -4.17 10.05
C VAL A 244 29.15 -3.73 8.59
N ASN A 245 30.05 -2.82 8.20
CA ASN A 245 30.18 -2.36 6.83
C ASN A 245 30.65 -3.47 5.88
N SER A 246 31.57 -4.33 6.30
CA SER A 246 32.11 -5.41 5.46
C SER A 246 31.14 -6.59 5.36
N ALA A 247 30.46 -6.95 6.44
CA ALA A 247 29.41 -7.97 6.44
C ALA A 247 28.19 -7.51 5.62
N LEU A 248 27.94 -6.20 5.56
CA LEU A 248 26.93 -5.58 4.71
C LEU A 248 27.48 -5.04 3.39
N SER A 249 28.71 -5.40 3.02
CA SER A 249 29.34 -5.08 1.74
C SER A 249 28.73 -5.96 0.63
N PHE A 250 27.43 -5.83 0.47
CA PHE A 250 26.73 -6.33 -0.68
C PHE A 250 26.95 -5.35 -1.83
N ASP A 251 27.23 -5.88 -3.02
CA ASP A 251 27.22 -5.10 -4.23
C ASP A 251 25.80 -4.55 -4.40
N LYS A 252 25.59 -3.29 -3.99
CA LYS A 252 24.31 -2.61 -4.20
C LYS A 252 24.09 -2.53 -5.69
N VAL A 253 23.20 -3.34 -6.23
CA VAL A 253 22.73 -3.19 -7.60
C VAL A 253 21.61 -2.15 -7.58
N PRO A 254 21.85 -0.91 -8.02
CA PRO A 254 20.82 0.11 -8.00
C PRO A 254 19.75 -0.24 -9.04
N ILE A 255 18.51 -0.43 -8.60
CA ILE A 255 17.35 -0.48 -9.49
C ILE A 255 17.07 0.95 -9.96
N ARG A 256 17.40 1.24 -11.22
CA ARG A 256 17.18 2.55 -11.83
C ARG A 256 15.72 2.68 -12.23
N GLY A 257 15.01 3.63 -11.63
CA GLY A 257 13.61 3.92 -11.94
C GLY A 257 12.85 4.47 -10.74
N GLY A 258 13.37 4.28 -9.53
CA GLY A 258 12.68 4.71 -8.30
C GLY A 258 11.68 3.66 -7.85
N LEU A 259 10.72 4.07 -7.02
CA LEU A 259 9.85 3.13 -6.29
C LEU A 259 9.03 2.21 -7.19
N HIS A 260 8.47 2.72 -8.30
CA HIS A 260 7.65 1.91 -9.21
C HIS A 260 8.46 0.79 -9.86
N GLU A 261 9.73 1.04 -10.21
CA GLU A 261 10.60 0.04 -10.80
C GLU A 261 11.05 -0.99 -9.76
N VAL A 262 11.26 -0.56 -8.51
CA VAL A 262 11.49 -1.48 -7.39
C VAL A 262 10.28 -2.40 -7.22
N MET A 263 9.07 -1.85 -7.17
CA MET A 263 7.83 -2.65 -7.08
C MET A 263 7.69 -3.62 -8.26
N ARG A 264 7.90 -3.14 -9.48
CA ARG A 264 7.84 -3.96 -10.70
C ARG A 264 8.85 -5.10 -10.65
N PHE A 265 10.09 -4.82 -10.25
CA PHE A 265 11.14 -5.82 -10.12
C PHE A 265 10.77 -6.88 -9.07
N ILE A 266 10.41 -6.46 -7.85
CA ILE A 266 10.04 -7.38 -6.77
C ILE A 266 8.81 -8.20 -7.17
N GLY A 267 7.77 -7.58 -7.72
CA GLY A 267 6.54 -8.27 -8.09
C GLY A 267 6.69 -9.22 -9.29
N SER A 268 7.59 -8.92 -10.23
CA SER A 268 7.81 -9.77 -11.41
C SER A 268 8.83 -10.88 -11.18
N ILE A 269 9.93 -10.62 -10.46
CA ILE A 269 11.02 -11.57 -10.23
C ILE A 269 10.84 -12.35 -8.92
N ARG A 270 10.18 -11.73 -7.93
CA ARG A 270 9.90 -12.31 -6.61
C ARG A 270 11.10 -12.91 -5.86
N PRO A 271 12.21 -12.16 -5.66
CA PRO A 271 13.26 -12.59 -4.74
C PRO A 271 12.72 -12.65 -3.30
N ASP A 272 13.01 -13.71 -2.56
CA ASP A 272 12.44 -13.96 -1.23
C ASP A 272 12.88 -12.89 -0.22
N ILE A 273 14.15 -12.49 -0.23
CA ILE A 273 14.68 -11.48 0.69
C ILE A 273 14.06 -10.11 0.38
N ALA A 274 13.92 -9.79 -0.90
CA ALA A 274 13.31 -8.54 -1.34
C ALA A 274 11.83 -8.44 -0.95
N LEU A 275 11.09 -9.55 -1.03
CA LEU A 275 9.69 -9.62 -0.60
C LEU A 275 9.56 -9.43 0.91
N ARG A 276 10.37 -10.13 1.72
CA ARG A 276 10.39 -9.93 3.18
C ARG A 276 10.74 -8.50 3.56
N TRP A 277 11.74 -7.92 2.91
CA TRP A 277 12.10 -6.52 3.10
C TRP A 277 10.92 -5.60 2.80
N TRP A 278 10.20 -5.84 1.69
CA TRP A 278 9.02 -5.07 1.28
C TRP A 278 7.84 -5.21 2.24
N GLU A 279 7.63 -6.38 2.81
CA GLU A 279 6.60 -6.63 3.84
C GLU A 279 6.89 -5.81 5.11
N LEU A 280 8.15 -5.70 5.50
CA LEU A 280 8.59 -4.92 6.66
C LEU A 280 8.63 -3.39 6.43
N GLN A 281 8.53 -2.93 5.18
CA GLN A 281 8.57 -1.49 4.90
C GLN A 281 7.31 -0.77 5.37
N ASP A 282 7.50 0.35 6.05
CA ASP A 282 6.46 1.36 6.24
C ASP A 282 6.22 2.13 4.93
N ILE A 283 5.28 1.62 4.14
CA ILE A 283 4.89 2.19 2.84
C ILE A 283 4.13 3.51 2.96
N SER A 284 3.61 3.86 4.15
CA SER A 284 2.90 5.13 4.38
C SER A 284 3.80 6.36 4.22
N THR A 285 5.11 6.16 4.33
CA THR A 285 6.10 7.21 4.10
C THR A 285 6.36 7.48 2.61
N LYS A 286 5.91 6.59 1.73
CA LYS A 286 6.17 6.64 0.28
C LYS A 286 5.03 7.31 -0.45
N THR A 287 5.35 8.04 -1.52
CA THR A 287 4.38 8.77 -2.32
C THR A 287 4.07 8.03 -3.62
N ILE A 288 2.80 8.10 -4.07
CA ILE A 288 2.39 7.58 -5.40
C ILE A 288 3.10 8.31 -6.56
N MET A 289 3.61 9.52 -6.28
CA MET A 289 4.39 10.32 -7.21
C MET A 289 5.85 10.27 -6.80
N GLY A 290 6.69 9.65 -7.63
CA GLY A 290 8.13 9.66 -7.44
C GLY A 290 8.72 11.08 -7.47
N SER A 291 9.99 11.20 -7.07
CA SER A 291 10.74 12.44 -6.86
C SER A 291 11.09 13.26 -8.12
N GLY A 292 10.26 13.25 -9.17
CA GLY A 292 10.45 14.17 -10.30
C GLY A 292 9.73 13.87 -11.61
N LYS A 293 9.07 12.72 -11.75
CA LYS A 293 8.17 12.42 -12.87
C LYS A 293 6.90 11.86 -12.25
N GLY A 294 5.76 12.43 -12.62
CA GLY A 294 4.43 11.97 -12.17
C GLY A 294 4.13 10.57 -12.69
N ALA A 295 2.86 10.31 -13.02
CA ALA A 295 2.42 9.07 -13.65
C ALA A 295 3.38 8.59 -14.76
N VAL A 296 3.61 7.28 -14.79
CA VAL A 296 4.47 6.57 -15.75
C VAL A 296 3.98 6.82 -17.18
N GLU A 297 2.66 6.78 -17.36
CA GLU A 297 1.99 7.09 -18.61
C GLU A 297 0.78 8.01 -18.36
N LYS A 298 0.35 8.74 -19.39
CA LYS A 298 -0.85 9.58 -19.33
C LYS A 298 -1.70 9.41 -20.59
N PRO A 299 -2.26 8.22 -20.84
CA PRO A 299 -3.13 8.02 -21.99
C PRO A 299 -4.33 8.97 -21.95
N GLN A 300 -4.76 9.41 -23.13
CA GLN A 300 -5.95 10.21 -23.31
C GLN A 300 -7.18 9.30 -23.34
N ILE A 301 -8.28 9.72 -22.71
CA ILE A 301 -9.59 9.07 -22.90
C ILE A 301 -10.13 9.45 -24.28
N VAL A 302 -10.21 8.46 -25.17
CA VAL A 302 -10.61 8.66 -26.57
C VAL A 302 -12.12 8.50 -26.73
N LYS A 303 -12.70 7.50 -26.07
CA LYS A 303 -14.11 7.14 -26.19
C LYS A 303 -14.58 6.42 -24.94
N ILE A 304 -15.84 6.60 -24.59
CA ILE A 304 -16.51 5.78 -23.57
C ILE A 304 -17.77 5.17 -24.19
N THR A 305 -17.98 3.87 -24.00
CA THR A 305 -19.16 3.13 -24.48
C THR A 305 -19.86 2.41 -23.33
N ARG A 306 -21.16 2.13 -23.44
CA ARG A 306 -21.89 1.33 -22.45
C ARG A 306 -21.87 -0.15 -22.83
N GLU A 307 -21.73 -1.03 -21.85
CA GLU A 307 -21.71 -2.48 -22.05
C GLU A 307 -22.25 -3.20 -20.80
N LYS A 308 -22.88 -4.37 -20.97
CA LYS A 308 -23.18 -5.27 -19.85
C LYS A 308 -21.89 -5.96 -19.42
N MET A 309 -21.62 -6.03 -18.13
CA MET A 309 -20.41 -6.64 -17.61
C MET A 309 -20.64 -7.16 -16.20
N ARG A 310 -19.81 -8.13 -15.81
CA ARG A 310 -19.72 -8.59 -14.44
C ARG A 310 -18.65 -7.79 -13.73
N VAL A 311 -19.00 -7.15 -12.63
CA VAL A 311 -18.11 -6.27 -11.87
C VAL A 311 -17.85 -6.84 -10.48
N ALA A 312 -16.70 -6.53 -9.91
CA ALA A 312 -16.38 -6.74 -8.52
C ALA A 312 -16.61 -5.42 -7.75
N GLN A 313 -17.51 -5.45 -6.78
CA GLN A 313 -17.59 -4.45 -5.74
C GLN A 313 -16.52 -4.79 -4.70
N ILE A 314 -15.65 -3.85 -4.39
CA ILE A 314 -14.57 -4.03 -3.40
C ILE A 314 -14.63 -2.82 -2.49
N THR A 315 -14.67 -2.99 -1.17
CA THR A 315 -14.53 -1.89 -0.21
C THR A 315 -13.22 -2.05 0.55
N THR A 316 -12.43 -0.97 0.62
CA THR A 316 -11.15 -0.98 1.36
C THR A 316 -11.11 0.07 2.46
N SER A 317 -10.27 -0.17 3.46
CA SER A 317 -10.05 0.74 4.61
C SER A 317 -9.66 2.18 4.23
N CYS A 318 -8.92 2.36 3.13
CA CYS A 318 -8.47 3.67 2.66
C CYS A 318 -9.26 4.21 1.45
N GLN A 319 -10.37 3.56 1.08
CA GLN A 319 -11.27 3.93 -0.03
C GLN A 319 -10.62 3.98 -1.42
N THR A 320 -9.39 3.52 -1.55
CA THR A 320 -8.61 3.60 -2.78
C THR A 320 -7.78 2.34 -2.99
N TYR A 321 -7.41 2.10 -4.23
CA TYR A 321 -6.55 0.99 -4.67
C TYR A 321 -6.10 1.26 -6.11
N PHE A 322 -5.21 0.40 -6.63
CA PHE A 322 -4.80 0.46 -8.04
C PHE A 322 -5.49 -0.59 -8.89
N THR A 323 -6.11 -0.18 -9.99
CA THR A 323 -6.70 -1.08 -11.00
C THR A 323 -5.96 -0.89 -12.33
N ALA A 324 -5.31 -1.94 -12.85
CA ALA A 324 -4.51 -1.90 -14.07
C ALA A 324 -3.47 -0.77 -14.10
N GLY A 325 -2.96 -0.38 -12.92
CA GLY A 325 -2.00 0.72 -12.79
C GLY A 325 -2.59 2.12 -12.61
N TYR A 326 -3.91 2.25 -12.68
CA TYR A 326 -4.64 3.50 -12.50
C TYR A 326 -5.12 3.67 -11.07
N ALA A 327 -5.15 4.91 -10.60
CA ALA A 327 -5.65 5.26 -9.28
C ALA A 327 -7.18 5.24 -9.26
N SER A 328 -7.74 4.36 -8.45
CA SER A 328 -9.17 4.04 -8.42
C SER A 328 -9.73 4.25 -7.03
N HIS A 329 -10.96 4.75 -6.99
CA HIS A 329 -11.76 4.90 -5.77
C HIS A 329 -12.67 3.67 -5.59
N ASN A 330 -13.04 3.33 -4.37
CA ASN A 330 -14.11 2.38 -4.11
C ASN A 330 -15.21 2.91 -3.18
N SER A 331 -16.39 2.28 -3.27
CA SER A 331 -17.54 2.59 -2.45
C SER A 331 -17.26 2.30 -0.97
N GLY A 332 -17.22 3.35 -0.16
CA GLY A 332 -17.34 3.26 1.29
C GLY A 332 -18.79 3.09 1.75
N ARG A 333 -19.42 1.93 1.49
CA ARG A 333 -20.56 1.41 2.28
C ARG A 333 -21.03 0.05 1.75
N ALA A 334 -20.50 -1.02 2.35
CA ALA A 334 -21.21 -2.30 2.39
C ALA A 334 -22.37 -2.16 3.40
N GLY A 335 -23.60 -2.14 2.91
CA GLY A 335 -24.77 -1.99 3.78
C GLY A 335 -26.05 -1.59 3.07
N GLY A 336 -26.37 -2.21 1.93
CA GLY A 336 -27.66 -2.02 1.28
C GLY A 336 -27.73 -2.52 -0.15
N ILE A 337 -27.37 -3.78 -0.37
CA ILE A 337 -27.95 -4.52 -1.50
C ILE A 337 -29.38 -4.85 -1.10
N ILE A 338 -30.33 -4.01 -1.51
CA ILE A 338 -31.72 -4.43 -1.63
C ILE A 338 -31.89 -4.84 -3.09
N GLU A 339 -32.08 -6.14 -3.29
CA GLU A 339 -32.51 -6.73 -4.54
C GLU A 339 -33.72 -5.98 -5.11
N HIS A 340 -33.55 -5.30 -6.25
CA HIS A 340 -34.68 -4.85 -7.05
C HIS A 340 -34.82 -5.73 -8.28
N ALA A 341 -35.38 -6.94 -8.09
CA ALA A 341 -36.06 -7.71 -9.14
C ALA A 341 -36.96 -8.82 -8.56
N GLY A 342 -37.97 -8.45 -7.79
CA GLY A 342 -39.04 -9.38 -7.38
C GLY A 342 -39.43 -9.18 -5.93
N GLY A 343 -40.59 -8.58 -5.68
CA GLY A 343 -41.00 -8.23 -4.32
C GLY A 343 -41.05 -9.44 -3.38
N LEU A 344 -40.36 -9.34 -2.25
CA LEU A 344 -40.83 -9.78 -0.94
C LEU A 344 -39.92 -9.22 0.17
N LEU A 345 -40.52 -8.67 1.22
CA LEU A 345 -39.87 -8.37 2.50
C LEU A 345 -39.30 -9.66 3.14
N MET A 346 -38.10 -9.58 3.73
CA MET A 346 -37.82 -9.83 5.17
C MET A 346 -36.31 -9.97 5.44
N ALA A 347 -35.86 -9.11 6.36
CA ALA A 347 -34.64 -9.09 7.18
C ALA A 347 -33.79 -10.37 7.32
N ARG A 348 -32.48 -10.15 7.55
CA ARG A 348 -31.86 -10.66 8.80
C ARG A 348 -30.84 -9.70 9.44
N PRO A 349 -30.66 -9.83 10.77
CA PRO A 349 -30.14 -8.78 11.65
C PRO A 349 -28.73 -9.09 12.20
N SER A 350 -28.22 -8.13 12.99
CA SER A 350 -27.04 -8.15 13.86
C SER A 350 -25.69 -7.89 13.19
N PHE A 351 -25.09 -6.72 13.46
CA PHE A 351 -23.79 -6.61 14.11
C PHE A 351 -23.54 -5.17 14.64
N HIS A 352 -23.19 -5.11 15.93
CA HIS A 352 -22.64 -3.99 16.72
C HIS A 352 -23.49 -2.74 16.97
N ALA A 353 -24.40 -2.86 17.95
CA ALA A 353 -24.62 -1.77 18.89
C ALA A 353 -23.34 -1.57 19.74
N GLU A 354 -22.86 -0.33 19.82
CA GLU A 354 -21.91 0.10 20.85
C GLU A 354 -22.52 -0.17 22.24
N PRO A 355 -21.74 -0.56 23.26
CA PRO A 355 -22.28 -0.66 24.60
C PRO A 355 -22.74 0.73 25.07
N PRO A 356 -23.93 0.86 25.66
CA PRO A 356 -24.37 2.11 26.24
C PRO A 356 -23.37 2.49 27.33
N THR A 357 -22.71 3.63 27.14
CA THR A 357 -21.99 4.27 28.23
C THR A 357 -23.00 4.59 29.33
N GLN A 358 -22.81 3.96 30.48
CA GLN A 358 -23.47 4.35 31.73
C GLN A 358 -23.10 5.81 31.99
N ASN A 359 -23.99 6.74 31.67
CA ASN A 359 -24.12 8.06 32.28
C ASN A 359 -25.29 8.80 31.61
N THR A 360 -26.49 8.63 32.16
CA THR A 360 -27.55 9.65 32.36
C THR A 360 -28.89 8.96 32.66
N GLU A 361 -28.94 8.23 33.77
CA GLU A 361 -30.17 8.24 34.57
C GLU A 361 -30.19 9.57 35.31
N ASP A 362 -31.09 10.48 34.91
CA ASP A 362 -31.78 11.46 35.75
C ASP A 362 -32.19 12.68 34.91
N ALA A 363 -33.47 12.69 34.51
CA ALA A 363 -34.35 13.86 34.47
C ALA A 363 -35.57 13.57 33.59
N ARG A 364 -36.46 12.72 34.07
CA ARG A 364 -37.86 12.71 33.63
C ARG A 364 -38.75 13.08 34.81
N THR A 365 -38.68 14.35 35.19
CA THR A 365 -39.69 14.98 36.06
C THR A 365 -39.78 16.47 35.70
N ALA A 366 -41.02 16.96 35.59
CA ALA A 366 -41.46 18.35 35.37
C ALA A 366 -41.65 18.81 33.91
N GLU A 367 -42.93 18.74 33.49
CA GLU A 367 -43.73 19.67 32.65
C GLU A 367 -44.81 18.80 31.97
N GLN A 368 -46.10 18.75 32.35
CA GLN A 368 -47.03 19.74 32.92
C GLN A 368 -46.95 21.14 32.32
#